data_AF-A0A6J4IZE6-F1
#
_entry.id   AF-A0A6J4IZE6-F1
#
_cell.length_a   1.000
_cell.length_b   1.000
_cell.length_c   1.000
_cell.angle_alpha   90.00
_cell.angle_beta   90.00
_cell.angle_gamma   90.00
#
_symmetry.space_group_name_H-M   'P 1'
#
loop_
_entity.id
_entity.type
_entity.pdbx_description
1 polymer ?
#
loop_
_entity_poly.entity_id
_entity_poly.type
_entity_poly.pdbx_seq_one_letter_code
_entity_poly.pdbx_strand_id
1 'polypeptide(L)'
;MVVFPGTRFQKMFALILVLLLWIPAWTAHAATLCFTETGQCVGEPFGEFWQNSDGLPVLGLPLVAMVPESNMDTGQAHVTQWLERERLELHPENPQPYTILLGRLGVERLAQLG
;
A
#
# COMPACT_ATOMS: atom_id res chain seq x y z
N MET A 1 -25.52 47.51 -6.53
CA MET A 1 -26.48 46.89 -7.47
C MET A 1 -25.88 45.54 -7.84
N VAL A 2 -26.37 44.44 -7.25
CA VAL A 2 -25.85 43.10 -7.52
C VAL A 2 -26.41 42.66 -8.87
N VAL A 3 -25.55 42.52 -9.87
CA VAL A 3 -25.94 42.06 -11.21
C VAL A 3 -26.17 40.55 -11.11
N PHE A 4 -27.44 40.13 -11.11
CA PHE A 4 -27.80 38.71 -11.15
C PHE A 4 -27.38 38.14 -12.53
N PRO A 5 -26.49 37.14 -12.60
CA PRO A 5 -26.12 36.53 -13.87
C PRO A 5 -27.35 35.82 -14.47
N GLY A 6 -27.57 36.02 -15.77
CA GLY A 6 -28.74 35.48 -16.47
C GLY A 6 -28.84 33.96 -16.40
N THR A 7 -30.05 33.44 -16.61
CA THR A 7 -30.43 32.01 -16.52
C THR A 7 -29.56 31.05 -17.33
N ARG A 8 -28.83 31.54 -18.35
CA ARG A 8 -27.84 30.76 -19.12
C ARG A 8 -26.60 30.38 -18.30
N PHE A 9 -26.13 31.27 -17.42
CA PHE A 9 -24.99 31.01 -16.54
C PHE A 9 -25.34 29.99 -15.45
N GLN A 10 -26.55 30.12 -14.89
CA GLN A 10 -27.14 29.17 -13.94
C GLN A 10 -27.22 27.74 -14.50
N LYS A 11 -27.70 27.59 -15.75
CA LYS A 11 -27.83 26.28 -16.41
C LYS A 11 -26.49 25.63 -16.70
N MET A 12 -25.49 26.40 -17.09
CA MET A 12 -24.14 25.89 -17.36
C MET A 12 -23.45 25.41 -16.08
N PHE A 13 -23.64 26.13 -14.98
CA PHE A 13 -23.13 25.72 -13.66
C PHE A 13 -23.81 24.44 -13.14
N ALA A 14 -25.12 24.31 -13.34
CA ALA A 14 -25.87 23.10 -12.98
C ALA A 14 -25.42 21.88 -13.82
N LEU A 15 -25.15 22.06 -15.11
CA LEU A 15 -24.61 21.00 -15.99
C LEU A 15 -23.23 20.53 -15.56
N ILE A 16 -22.34 21.45 -15.17
CA ILE A 16 -21.00 21.12 -14.66
C ILE A 16 -21.09 20.36 -13.34
N LEU A 17 -21.97 20.76 -12.41
CA LEU A 17 -22.18 20.03 -11.16
C LEU A 17 -22.72 18.63 -11.39
N VAL A 18 -23.65 18.44 -12.33
CA VAL A 18 -24.16 17.11 -12.70
C VAL A 18 -23.06 16.26 -13.34
N LEU A 19 -22.19 16.84 -14.16
CA LEU A 19 -21.04 16.14 -14.75
C LEU A 19 -19.99 15.74 -13.71
N LEU A 20 -19.75 16.56 -12.69
CA LEU A 20 -18.83 16.24 -11.59
C LEU A 20 -19.34 15.11 -10.69
N LEU A 21 -20.67 14.95 -10.57
CA LEU A 21 -21.30 13.83 -9.84
C LEU A 21 -21.17 12.48 -10.56
N TRP A 22 -20.73 12.47 -11.83
CA TRP A 22 -20.55 11.27 -12.64
C TRP A 22 -19.07 10.85 -12.76
N ILE A 23 -18.15 11.52 -12.06
CA ILE A 23 -16.76 11.09 -12.04
C ILE A 23 -16.70 9.79 -11.20
N PRO A 24 -16.39 8.62 -11.80
CA PRO A 24 -16.15 7.43 -11.01
C PRO A 24 -14.96 7.70 -10.10
N ALA A 25 -15.06 7.37 -8.82
CA ALA A 25 -13.89 7.31 -7.97
C ALA A 25 -13.00 6.19 -8.51
N TRP A 26 -11.92 6.55 -9.20
CA TRP A 26 -10.92 5.58 -9.63
C TRP A 26 -10.24 5.08 -8.36
N THR A 27 -10.54 3.87 -7.92
CA THR A 27 -9.71 3.19 -6.93
C THR A 27 -8.46 2.70 -7.67
N ALA A 28 -7.37 3.45 -7.54
CA ALA A 28 -6.06 2.93 -7.91
C ALA A 28 -5.71 1.79 -6.94
N HIS A 29 -5.96 0.54 -7.33
CA HIS A 29 -5.31 -0.60 -6.69
C HIS A 29 -3.84 -0.60 -7.11
N ALA A 30 -2.93 -0.86 -6.17
CA ALA A 30 -1.54 -1.02 -6.55
C ALA A 30 -1.41 -2.20 -7.51
N ALA A 31 -0.85 -1.95 -8.69
CA ALA A 31 -0.59 -3.02 -9.65
C ALA A 31 0.32 -4.06 -8.99
N THR A 32 -0.04 -5.34 -9.11
CA THR A 32 0.84 -6.43 -8.68
C THR A 32 2.04 -6.49 -9.63
N LEU A 33 3.25 -6.40 -9.07
CA LEU A 33 4.52 -6.40 -9.80
C LEU A 33 5.16 -7.79 -9.67
N CYS A 34 5.28 -8.52 -10.77
CA CYS A 34 5.88 -9.86 -10.82
C CYS A 34 7.27 -9.82 -11.43
N PHE A 35 8.21 -10.59 -10.87
CA PHE A 35 9.61 -10.62 -11.26
C PHE A 35 10.00 -12.01 -11.74
N THR A 36 10.61 -12.09 -12.92
CA THR A 36 11.02 -13.35 -13.54
C THR A 36 12.19 -14.02 -12.83
N GLU A 37 13.01 -13.23 -12.16
CA GLU A 37 14.26 -13.61 -11.49
C GLU A 37 13.98 -14.52 -10.30
N THR A 38 12.89 -14.25 -9.57
CA THR A 38 12.47 -15.04 -8.40
C THR A 38 11.20 -15.85 -8.65
N GLY A 39 10.46 -15.52 -9.73
CA GLY A 39 9.14 -16.09 -10.01
C GLY A 39 8.07 -15.63 -9.01
N GLN A 40 8.34 -14.58 -8.24
CA GLN A 40 7.44 -14.04 -7.21
C GLN A 40 6.89 -12.67 -7.60
N CYS A 41 5.84 -12.25 -6.90
CA CYS A 41 5.19 -10.97 -7.12
C CYS A 41 5.03 -10.19 -5.80
N VAL A 42 5.11 -8.86 -5.89
CA VAL A 42 4.68 -7.94 -4.83
C VAL A 42 3.33 -7.36 -5.23
N GLY A 43 2.28 -7.73 -4.50
CA GLY A 43 0.91 -7.26 -4.71
C GLY A 43 0.32 -6.66 -3.43
N GLU A 44 -0.98 -6.40 -3.45
CA GLU A 44 -1.71 -6.00 -2.24
C GLU A 44 -1.50 -7.02 -1.10
N PRO A 45 -1.25 -6.57 0.14
CA PRO A 45 -1.30 -5.18 0.60
C PRO A 45 0.04 -4.42 0.50
N PHE A 46 1.12 -5.07 0.06
CA PHE A 46 2.48 -4.52 0.12
C PHE A 46 2.90 -3.72 -1.12
N GLY A 47 2.17 -3.85 -2.23
CA GLY A 47 2.53 -3.28 -3.53
C GLY A 47 2.74 -1.77 -3.50
N GLU A 48 1.82 -1.03 -2.89
CA GLU A 48 1.93 0.43 -2.76
C GLU A 48 3.10 0.82 -1.86
N PHE A 49 3.23 0.16 -0.69
CA PHE A 49 4.33 0.42 0.23
C PHE A 49 5.69 0.18 -0.43
N TRP A 50 5.83 -0.93 -1.18
CA TRP A 50 7.06 -1.26 -1.89
C TRP A 50 7.40 -0.19 -2.93
N GLN A 51 6.43 0.22 -3.73
CA GLN A 51 6.62 1.27 -4.76
C GLN A 51 7.01 2.62 -4.14
N ASN A 52 6.37 2.99 -3.02
CA ASN A 52 6.61 4.25 -2.33
C ASN A 52 7.90 4.25 -1.50
N SER A 53 8.50 3.07 -1.25
CA SER A 53 9.74 2.91 -0.47
C SER A 53 10.97 2.69 -1.36
N ASP A 54 11.02 3.29 -2.54
CA ASP A 54 12.07 3.12 -3.56
C ASP A 54 12.29 1.66 -4.00
N GLY A 55 11.29 0.79 -3.82
CA GLY A 55 11.18 -0.55 -4.39
C GLY A 55 12.47 -1.36 -4.48
N LEU A 56 12.91 -1.65 -5.70
CA LEU A 56 14.03 -2.55 -5.97
C LEU A 56 15.37 -2.06 -5.37
N PRO A 57 15.78 -0.78 -5.51
CA PRO A 57 16.99 -0.27 -4.85
C PRO A 57 17.04 -0.47 -3.33
N VAL A 58 15.93 -0.28 -2.62
CA VAL A 58 15.90 -0.29 -1.15
C VAL A 58 15.48 -1.65 -0.60
N LEU A 59 14.33 -2.16 -1.02
CA LEU A 59 13.74 -3.38 -0.45
C LEU A 59 14.17 -4.64 -1.21
N GLY A 60 14.35 -4.53 -2.53
CA GLY A 60 14.79 -5.64 -3.38
C GLY A 60 13.66 -6.49 -3.94
N LEU A 61 14.04 -7.61 -4.56
CA LEU A 61 13.11 -8.56 -5.17
C LEU A 61 12.32 -9.36 -4.13
N PRO A 62 11.08 -9.76 -4.40
CA PRO A 62 10.35 -10.72 -3.56
C PRO A 62 11.00 -12.10 -3.63
N LEU A 63 11.27 -12.69 -2.46
CA LEU A 63 11.93 -13.99 -2.36
C LEU A 63 10.96 -15.16 -2.30
N VAL A 64 9.80 -14.97 -1.69
CA VAL A 64 8.72 -15.96 -1.58
C VAL A 64 7.35 -15.30 -1.77
N ALA A 65 6.31 -16.11 -1.92
CA ALA A 65 4.94 -15.61 -1.87
C ALA A 65 4.60 -15.08 -0.47
N MET A 66 3.57 -14.25 -0.37
CA MET A 66 3.08 -13.77 0.92
C MET A 66 2.65 -14.93 1.82
N VAL A 67 3.09 -14.93 3.08
CA VAL A 67 2.81 -15.99 4.05
C VAL A 67 2.50 -15.41 5.44
N PRO A 68 1.59 -16.04 6.19
CA PRO A 68 1.40 -15.69 7.60
C PRO A 68 2.57 -16.22 8.44
N GLU A 69 3.18 -15.35 9.24
CA GLU A 69 4.28 -15.68 10.14
C GLU A 69 3.99 -15.17 11.56
N SER A 70 4.43 -15.92 12.57
CA SER A 70 4.32 -15.50 13.96
C SER A 70 5.46 -14.54 14.31
N ASN A 71 5.10 -13.35 14.78
CA ASN A 71 6.04 -12.38 15.31
C ASN A 71 6.60 -12.89 16.65
N MET A 72 7.92 -12.98 16.77
CA MET A 72 8.56 -13.56 17.95
C MET A 72 8.42 -12.72 19.21
N ASP A 73 8.23 -11.40 19.08
CA ASP A 73 8.10 -10.48 20.21
C ASP A 73 6.69 -10.56 20.84
N THR A 74 5.65 -10.65 20.00
CA THR A 74 4.25 -10.57 20.45
C THR A 74 3.50 -11.91 20.41
N GLY A 75 4.03 -12.89 19.68
CA GLY A 75 3.37 -14.16 19.37
C GLY A 75 2.23 -14.05 18.34
N GLN A 76 1.91 -12.84 17.86
CA GLN A 76 0.82 -12.61 16.92
C GLN A 76 1.24 -12.99 15.49
N ALA A 77 0.30 -13.54 14.71
CA ALA A 77 0.56 -13.86 13.31
C ALA A 77 0.23 -12.65 12.42
N HIS A 78 1.19 -12.27 11.58
CA HIS A 78 1.02 -11.22 10.57
C HIS A 78 1.19 -11.81 9.18
N VAL A 79 0.45 -11.30 8.20
CA VAL A 79 0.77 -11.56 6.79
C VAL A 79 2.09 -10.86 6.50
N THR A 80 3.02 -11.55 5.85
CA THR A 80 4.35 -11.03 5.57
C THR A 80 4.75 -11.20 4.10
N GLN A 81 5.66 -10.35 3.65
CA GLN A 81 6.35 -10.47 2.36
C GLN A 81 7.84 -10.36 2.60
N TRP A 82 8.57 -11.46 2.38
CA TRP A 82 10.04 -11.42 2.37
C TRP A 82 10.55 -10.87 1.04
N LEU A 83 11.47 -9.93 1.17
CA LEU A 83 12.21 -9.32 0.08
C LEU A 83 13.71 -9.55 0.31
N GLU A 84 14.55 -9.27 -0.67
CA GLU A 84 16.00 -9.49 -0.55
C GLU A 84 16.64 -8.78 0.65
N ARG A 85 16.09 -7.64 1.07
CA ARG A 85 16.71 -6.78 2.09
C ARG A 85 15.86 -6.56 3.33
N GLU A 86 14.58 -6.94 3.31
CA GLU A 86 13.67 -6.67 4.41
C GLU A 86 12.46 -7.63 4.41
N ARG A 87 11.81 -7.76 5.57
CA ARG A 87 10.49 -8.40 5.67
C ARG A 87 9.44 -7.32 5.92
N LEU A 88 8.39 -7.27 5.10
CA LEU A 88 7.23 -6.41 5.37
C LEU A 88 6.18 -7.19 6.17
N GLU A 89 5.55 -6.53 7.13
CA GLU A 89 4.50 -7.09 8.01
C GLU A 89 3.23 -6.25 7.91
N LEU A 90 2.08 -6.90 7.77
CA LEU A 90 0.77 -6.26 7.77
C LEU A 90 0.21 -6.15 9.21
N HIS A 91 -0.07 -4.92 9.62
CA HIS A 91 -0.64 -4.53 10.91
C HIS A 91 -1.96 -3.75 10.69
N PRO A 92 -3.08 -4.42 10.37
CA PRO A 92 -4.35 -3.75 10.09
C PRO A 92 -4.93 -3.03 11.33
N GLU A 93 -4.47 -3.38 12.53
CA GLU A 93 -4.80 -2.73 13.80
C GLU A 93 -4.22 -1.32 13.93
N ASN A 94 -3.18 -0.99 13.16
CA ASN A 94 -2.54 0.32 13.21
C ASN A 94 -3.23 1.30 12.26
N PRO A 95 -3.33 2.60 12.63
CA PRO A 95 -3.80 3.62 11.70
C PRO A 95 -2.77 3.86 10.59
N GLN A 96 -3.25 4.28 9.42
CA GLN A 96 -2.38 4.76 8.34
C GLN A 96 -1.46 5.90 8.84
N PRO A 97 -0.19 5.97 8.38
CA PRO A 97 0.46 5.11 7.38
C PRO A 97 1.15 3.85 7.96
N TYR A 98 0.87 3.47 9.21
CA TYR A 98 1.61 2.43 9.95
C TYR A 98 1.00 1.02 9.83
N THR A 99 0.16 0.80 8.81
CA THR A 99 -0.44 -0.50 8.52
C THR A 99 0.55 -1.50 7.93
N ILE A 100 1.65 -1.03 7.36
CA ILE A 100 2.77 -1.85 6.90
C ILE A 100 4.01 -1.44 7.69
N LEU A 101 4.64 -2.40 8.35
CA LEU A 101 5.86 -2.20 9.12
C LEU A 101 6.99 -3.09 8.57
N LEU A 102 8.23 -2.69 8.86
CA LEU A 102 9.39 -3.55 8.66
C LEU A 102 9.52 -4.51 9.84
N GLY A 103 9.83 -5.77 9.54
CA GLY A 103 10.10 -6.77 10.56
C GLY A 103 11.34 -6.42 11.37
N ARG A 104 11.32 -6.73 12.67
CA ARG A 104 12.46 -6.44 13.56
C ARG A 104 13.53 -7.53 13.46
N LEU A 105 13.98 -7.83 12.25
CA LEU A 105 14.84 -8.99 11.94
C LEU A 105 16.13 -9.02 12.79
N GLY A 106 16.70 -7.86 13.11
CA GLY A 106 17.87 -7.78 13.99
C GLY A 106 17.59 -8.20 15.44
N VAL A 107 16.42 -7.86 15.98
CA VAL A 107 15.99 -8.25 17.34
C VAL A 107 15.71 -9.73 17.40
N GLU A 108 15.01 -10.27 16.40
CA GLU A 108 14.76 -11.70 16.26
C GLU A 108 16.07 -12.48 16.17
N ARG A 109 17.02 -11.98 15.37
CA ARG A 109 18.33 -12.62 15.23
C ARG A 109 19.11 -12.60 16.54
N LEU A 110 19.08 -11.50 17.29
CA LEU A 110 19.71 -11.43 18.61
C LEU A 110 19.06 -12.43 19.58
N ALA A 111 17.73 -12.52 19.63
CA ALA A 111 17.03 -13.45 20.50
C ALA A 111 17.37 -14.93 20.21
N GLN A 112 17.68 -15.27 18.95
CA GLN A 112 18.14 -16.61 18.57
C GLN A 112 19.55 -16.97 19.06
N LEU A 113 20.39 -15.97 19.36
CA LEU A 113 21.78 -16.18 19.74
C LEU A 113 21.99 -16.34 21.26
N GLY A 114 20.99 -15.96 22.08
CA GLY A 114 21.09 -15.94 23.55
C GLY A 114 21.83 -14.72 24.09
#